data_AF-A0A2X2C9K0-F1
#
_entry.id   AF-A0A2X2C9K0-F1
#
_cell.length_a   1.000
_cell.length_b   1.000
_cell.length_c   1.000
_cell.angle_alpha   90.00
_cell.angle_beta   90.00
_cell.angle_gamma   90.00
#
_symmetry.space_group_name_H-M   'P 1'
#
loop_
_entity.id
_entity.type
_entity.pdbx_description
1 polymer ?
#
loop_
_entity_poly.entity_id
_entity_poly.type
_entity_poly.pdbx_seq_one_letter_code
_entity_poly.pdbx_strand_id
1 'polypeptide(L)'
;MLHKKKPDWLNIPFIIPEHGPSRQRIALWFKRHRIQNPLIYATVSGHEAIVSMVALGCGIALIPQVVVDNCPEPVRNRISLLDNISLVEPFELGVCGLHKRLQEPVISAFWRLLHH
;
A
#
# COMPACT_ATOMS: atom_id res chain seq x y z
N MET A 1 19.78 9.33 4.65
CA MET A 1 19.98 7.85 4.74
C MET A 1 19.25 7.09 3.63
N LEU A 2 18.02 7.47 3.25
CA LEU A 2 17.20 6.78 2.25
C LEU A 2 17.57 7.04 0.77
N HIS A 3 18.25 8.16 0.46
CA HIS A 3 18.67 8.50 -0.92
C HIS A 3 20.04 7.93 -1.33
N LYS A 4 20.59 6.98 -0.57
CA LYS A 4 21.84 6.30 -0.95
C LYS A 4 21.54 5.27 -2.04
N LYS A 5 22.50 5.04 -2.95
CA LYS A 5 22.44 3.98 -3.99
C LYS A 5 22.03 2.60 -3.46
N LYS A 6 22.29 2.32 -2.17
CA LYS A 6 21.80 1.16 -1.42
C LYS A 6 21.42 1.60 0.00
N PRO A 7 20.13 1.76 0.32
CA PRO A 7 19.68 2.02 1.68
C PRO A 7 20.00 0.81 2.58
N ASP A 8 20.31 1.07 3.84
CA ASP A 8 20.48 0.01 4.84
C ASP A 8 19.11 -0.36 5.41
N TRP A 9 18.43 -1.27 4.71
CA TRP A 9 17.06 -1.69 5.03
C TRP A 9 16.92 -2.36 6.40
N LEU A 10 18.00 -2.82 7.02
CA LEU A 10 17.93 -3.47 8.33
C LEU A 10 17.73 -2.46 9.48
N ASN A 11 18.20 -1.22 9.29
CA ASN A 11 18.13 -0.17 10.30
C ASN A 11 17.01 0.85 10.02
N ILE A 12 16.23 0.66 8.97
CA ILE A 12 15.12 1.54 8.63
C ILE A 12 13.82 0.99 9.23
N PRO A 13 13.09 1.77 10.06
CA PRO A 13 11.83 1.32 10.64
C PRO A 13 10.74 1.19 9.57
N PHE A 14 10.12 0.02 9.49
CA PHE A 14 8.97 -0.27 8.64
C PHE A 14 7.68 -0.21 9.44
N ILE A 15 6.68 0.45 8.88
CA ILE A 15 5.29 0.42 9.32
C ILE A 15 4.55 -0.49 8.34
N ILE A 16 3.91 -1.54 8.86
CA ILE A 16 3.31 -2.59 8.02
C ILE A 16 1.83 -2.78 8.34
N PRO A 17 1.01 -3.14 7.34
CA PRO A 17 -0.37 -3.51 7.59
C PRO A 17 -0.44 -4.81 8.39
N GLU A 18 -1.47 -4.94 9.22
CA GLU A 18 -1.71 -6.12 10.04
C GLU A 18 -2.01 -7.36 9.19
N HIS A 19 -2.93 -7.21 8.24
CA HIS A 19 -3.42 -8.32 7.42
C HIS A 19 -3.59 -7.93 5.94
N GLY A 20 -3.99 -8.91 5.14
CA GLY A 20 -4.44 -8.69 3.77
C GLY A 20 -3.35 -8.67 2.69
N PRO A 21 -3.73 -8.37 1.45
CA PRO A 21 -2.85 -8.48 0.29
C PRO A 21 -1.59 -7.60 0.35
N SER A 22 -1.71 -6.40 0.95
CA SER A 22 -0.56 -5.50 1.15
C SER A 22 0.50 -6.12 2.08
N ARG A 23 0.09 -6.81 3.15
CA ARG A 23 1.02 -7.50 4.07
C ARG A 23 1.80 -8.59 3.37
N GLN A 24 1.11 -9.41 2.56
CA GLN A 24 1.73 -10.48 1.79
C GLN A 24 2.75 -9.94 0.77
N ARG A 25 2.42 -8.84 0.10
CA ARG A 25 3.29 -8.16 -0.86
C ARG A 25 4.55 -7.59 -0.23
N ILE A 26 4.44 -6.98 0.94
CA ILE A 26 5.60 -6.50 1.70
C ILE A 26 6.50 -7.67 2.10
N ALA A 27 5.92 -8.77 2.59
CA ALA A 27 6.70 -9.96 2.93
C ALA A 27 7.45 -10.54 1.71
N LEU A 28 6.81 -10.57 0.54
CA LEU A 28 7.45 -10.97 -0.71
C LEU A 28 8.57 -10.01 -1.13
N TRP A 29 8.36 -8.70 -0.95
CA TRP A 29 9.37 -7.69 -1.22
C TRP A 29 10.60 -7.87 -0.32
N PHE A 30 10.42 -8.12 0.98
CA PHE A 30 11.53 -8.44 1.89
C PHE A 30 12.32 -9.67 1.43
N LYS A 31 11.62 -10.75 1.04
CA LYS A 31 12.26 -11.96 0.53
C LYS A 31 13.08 -11.70 -0.73
N ARG A 32 12.52 -10.97 -1.71
CA ARG A 32 13.19 -10.62 -2.97
C ARG A 32 14.45 -9.78 -2.74
N HIS A 33 14.43 -8.89 -1.75
CA HIS A 33 15.56 -8.02 -1.40
C HIS A 33 16.50 -8.62 -0.34
N ARG A 34 16.29 -9.88 0.05
CA ARG A 34 17.09 -10.60 1.07
C ARG A 34 17.14 -9.88 2.43
N ILE A 35 16.05 -9.22 2.80
CA ILE A 35 15.89 -8.57 4.11
C ILE A 35 15.35 -9.62 5.08
N GLN A 36 16.22 -10.17 5.93
CA GLN A 36 15.86 -11.29 6.80
C GLN A 36 15.18 -10.84 8.10
N ASN A 37 15.60 -9.70 8.66
CA ASN A 37 15.09 -9.16 9.92
C ASN A 37 14.78 -7.66 9.75
N PRO A 38 13.68 -7.30 9.05
CA PRO A 38 13.28 -5.90 8.93
C PRO A 38 12.93 -5.34 10.31
N LEU A 39 13.37 -4.12 10.60
CA LEU A 39 12.96 -3.41 11.82
C LEU A 39 11.49 -3.00 11.69
N ILE A 40 10.59 -3.72 12.36
CA ILE A 40 9.17 -3.38 12.36
C ILE A 40 8.88 -2.42 13.50
N TYR A 41 8.57 -1.17 13.17
CA TYR A 41 8.19 -0.15 14.15
C TYR A 41 6.77 -0.38 14.67
N ALA A 42 5.83 -0.63 13.75
CA ALA A 42 4.43 -0.83 14.10
C ALA A 42 3.73 -1.72 13.07
N THR A 43 2.70 -2.41 13.54
CA THR A 43 1.73 -3.12 12.72
C THR A 43 0.37 -2.44 12.89
N VAL A 44 -0.27 -2.07 11.78
CA VAL A 44 -1.43 -1.17 11.78
C VAL A 44 -2.56 -1.75 10.91
N SER A 45 -3.81 -1.62 11.35
CA SER A 45 -4.95 -2.25 10.66
C SER A 45 -5.37 -1.56 9.35
N GLY A 46 -5.16 -0.24 9.22
CA GLY A 46 -5.62 0.55 8.08
C GLY A 46 -4.54 1.40 7.42
N HIS A 47 -4.59 1.56 6.09
CA HIS A 47 -3.60 2.31 5.32
C HIS A 47 -3.56 3.81 5.66
N GLU A 48 -4.67 4.43 6.06
CA GLU A 48 -4.71 5.85 6.44
C GLU A 48 -3.87 6.15 7.69
N ALA A 49 -3.94 5.25 8.68
CA ALA A 49 -3.12 5.35 9.88
C ALA A 49 -1.64 5.14 9.55
N ILE A 50 -1.31 4.22 8.65
CA ILE A 50 0.06 4.03 8.14
C ILE A 50 0.58 5.32 7.50
N VAL A 51 -0.20 5.94 6.63
CA VAL A 51 0.19 7.19 5.96
C VAL A 51 0.48 8.29 6.98
N SER A 52 -0.35 8.40 8.00
CA SER A 52 -0.19 9.40 9.07
C SER A 52 1.11 9.16 9.85
N MET A 53 1.43 7.91 10.16
CA MET A 53 2.68 7.55 10.85
C MET A 53 3.92 7.83 10.00
N VAL A 54 3.86 7.61 8.67
CA VAL A 54 4.93 7.99 7.75
C VAL A 54 5.11 9.51 7.75
N ALA A 55 4.02 10.27 7.64
CA ALA A 55 4.05 11.74 7.64
C ALA A 55 4.57 12.35 8.97
N LEU A 56 4.46 11.62 10.07
CA LEU A 56 5.04 11.97 11.39
C LEU A 56 6.50 11.56 11.53
N GLY A 57 7.08 10.85 10.55
CA GLY A 57 8.47 10.41 10.57
C GLY A 57 8.72 9.14 11.38
N CYS A 58 7.69 8.35 11.71
CA CYS A 58 7.83 7.09 12.45
C CYS A 58 8.59 6.01 11.66
N GLY A 59 8.58 6.09 10.33
CA GLY A 59 9.29 5.15 9.46
C GLY A 59 8.79 5.17 8.02
N ILE A 60 9.07 4.11 7.28
CA ILE A 60 8.65 3.93 5.89
C ILE A 60 7.55 2.87 5.78
N ALA A 61 6.78 2.94 4.72
CA ALA A 61 5.75 1.95 4.42
C ALA A 61 5.65 1.69 2.91
N LEU A 62 5.18 0.50 2.55
CA LEU A 62 4.73 0.21 1.19
C LEU A 62 3.21 0.24 1.17
N ILE A 63 2.66 1.21 0.46
CA ILE A 63 1.21 1.47 0.40
C ILE A 63 0.77 1.74 -1.05
N PRO A 64 -0.49 1.49 -1.40
CA PRO A 64 -1.01 1.87 -2.71
C PRO A 64 -0.96 3.40 -2.88
N GLN A 65 -0.50 3.86 -4.05
CA GLN A 65 -0.37 5.28 -4.38
C GLN A 65 -1.68 6.06 -4.18
N VAL A 66 -2.82 5.45 -4.55
CA VAL A 66 -4.16 6.02 -4.38
C VAL A 66 -4.48 6.43 -2.94
N VAL A 67 -3.90 5.76 -1.93
CA VAL A 67 -4.10 6.16 -0.53
C VAL A 67 -3.42 7.50 -0.27
N VAL A 68 -2.18 7.69 -0.74
CA VAL A 68 -1.43 8.95 -0.62
C VAL A 68 -2.11 10.08 -1.38
N ASP A 69 -2.61 9.78 -2.58
CA ASP A 69 -3.26 10.75 -3.48
C ASP A 69 -4.62 11.23 -2.95
N ASN A 70 -5.25 10.48 -2.05
CA ASN A 70 -6.51 10.87 -1.41
C ASN A 70 -6.31 11.45 0.00
N CYS A 71 -5.08 11.49 0.53
CA CYS A 71 -4.81 12.13 1.82
C CYS A 71 -4.88 13.67 1.72
N PRO A 72 -5.22 14.35 2.83
CA PRO A 72 -5.15 15.81 2.93
C PRO A 72 -3.77 16.35 2.54
N GLU A 73 -3.73 17.48 1.84
CA GLU A 73 -2.49 18.11 1.36
C GLU A 73 -1.41 18.27 2.46
N PRO A 74 -1.73 18.68 3.72
CA PRO A 74 -0.71 18.81 4.76
C PRO A 74 -0.01 17.50 5.14
N VAL A 75 -0.69 16.36 4.95
CA VAL A 75 -0.12 15.02 5.19
C VAL A 75 0.73 14.61 3.99
N ARG A 76 0.19 14.80 2.77
CA ARG A 76 0.87 14.44 1.52
C ARG A 76 2.21 15.16 1.36
N ASN A 77 2.26 16.45 1.69
CA ASN A 77 3.48 17.27 1.58
C ASN A 77 4.60 16.86 2.55
N ARG A 78 4.30 15.99 3.53
CA ARG A 78 5.28 15.43 4.48
C ARG A 78 5.78 14.05 4.08
N ILE A 79 5.30 13.51 2.97
CA ILE A 79 5.65 12.18 2.48
C ILE A 79 6.57 12.34 1.28
N SER A 80 7.65 11.58 1.28
CA SER A 80 8.53 11.45 0.12
C SER A 80 8.46 10.03 -0.41
N LEU A 81 8.18 9.90 -1.71
CA LEU A 81 8.25 8.61 -2.39
C LEU A 81 9.72 8.24 -2.60
N LEU A 82 10.02 6.96 -2.42
CA LEU A 82 11.37 6.43 -2.65
C LEU A 82 11.49 5.95 -4.10
N ASP A 83 12.22 6.72 -4.90
CA ASP A 83 12.52 6.36 -6.29
C ASP A 83 13.46 5.14 -6.37
N ASN A 84 13.42 4.42 -7.49
CA ASN A 84 14.32 3.30 -7.81
C ASN A 84 14.18 2.05 -6.92
N ILE A 85 13.04 1.87 -6.25
CA ILE A 85 12.70 0.59 -5.64
C ILE A 85 11.99 -0.27 -6.67
N SER A 86 12.41 -1.55 -6.81
CA SER A 86 11.67 -2.50 -7.64
C SER A 86 10.24 -2.59 -7.14
N LEU A 87 9.31 -2.09 -7.97
CA LEU A 87 7.91 -1.99 -7.65
C LEU A 87 7.33 -3.40 -7.43
N VAL A 88 6.46 -3.51 -6.43
CA VAL A 88 5.57 -4.67 -6.35
C VAL A 88 4.49 -4.51 -7.41
N GLU A 89 4.07 -5.60 -8.04
CA GLU A 89 2.99 -5.59 -9.03
C GLU A 89 1.79 -4.79 -8.54
N PRO A 90 1.07 -4.04 -9.39
CA PRO A 90 -0.18 -3.35 -9.00
C PRO A 90 -1.25 -4.32 -8.51
N PHE A 91 -2.20 -3.86 -7.70
CA PHE A 91 -3.36 -4.68 -7.35
C PHE A 91 -4.33 -4.71 -8.53
N GLU A 92 -4.75 -5.92 -8.91
CA GLU A 92 -5.90 -6.07 -9.80
C GLU A 92 -7.17 -5.84 -8.97
N LEU A 93 -7.96 -4.85 -9.38
CA LEU A 93 -9.25 -4.54 -8.77
C LEU A 93 -10.35 -5.07 -9.68
N GLY A 94 -11.33 -5.71 -9.07
CA GLY A 94 -12.50 -6.22 -9.76
C GLY A 94 -13.76 -5.94 -8.95
N VAL A 95 -14.88 -5.83 -9.64
CA VAL A 95 -16.20 -5.76 -9.00
C VAL A 95 -16.74 -7.17 -8.88
N CYS A 96 -17.20 -7.53 -7.68
CA CYS A 96 -17.86 -8.81 -7.43
C CYS A 96 -19.30 -8.61 -6.97
N GLY A 97 -20.17 -9.56 -7.31
CA GLY A 97 -21.58 -9.51 -6.97
C GLY A 97 -22.20 -10.89 -7.02
N LEU A 98 -23.30 -11.08 -6.28
CA LEU A 98 -24.06 -12.33 -6.36
C LEU A 98 -24.70 -12.44 -7.74
N HIS A 99 -24.43 -13.53 -8.46
CA HIS A 99 -24.90 -13.72 -9.83
C HIS A 99 -26.41 -13.49 -9.99
N LYS A 100 -27.23 -13.99 -9.04
CA LYS A 100 -28.69 -13.79 -9.01
C LYS A 100 -29.13 -12.32 -8.92
N ARG A 101 -28.30 -11.45 -8.36
CA ARG A 101 -28.59 -10.02 -8.17
C ARG A 101 -28.14 -9.17 -9.36
N LEU A 102 -27.35 -9.73 -10.28
CA LEU A 102 -26.92 -9.02 -11.49
C LEU A 102 -28.08 -8.66 -12.43
N GLN A 103 -29.24 -9.32 -12.26
CA GLN A 103 -30.47 -9.00 -12.98
C GLN A 103 -31.24 -7.82 -12.36
N GLU A 104 -30.93 -7.41 -11.12
CA GLU A 104 -31.58 -6.24 -10.51
C GLU A 104 -31.25 -5.00 -11.35
N PRO A 105 -32.25 -4.18 -11.75
CA PRO A 105 -32.05 -3.11 -12.73
C PRO A 105 -30.91 -2.15 -12.40
N VAL A 106 -30.77 -1.78 -11.11
CA VAL A 106 -29.71 -0.87 -10.63
C VAL A 106 -28.33 -1.53 -10.70
N ILE A 107 -28.21 -2.79 -10.28
CA ILE A 107 -26.93 -3.53 -10.33
C ILE A 107 -26.54 -3.80 -11.77
N SER A 108 -27.49 -4.21 -12.62
CA SER A 108 -27.27 -4.40 -14.06
C SER A 108 -26.83 -3.11 -14.76
N ALA A 109 -27.43 -1.96 -14.41
CA ALA A 109 -27.00 -0.66 -14.91
C ALA A 109 -25.57 -0.33 -14.51
N PHE A 110 -25.22 -0.51 -13.23
CA PHE A 110 -23.84 -0.34 -12.75
C PHE A 110 -22.87 -1.30 -13.46
N TRP A 111 -23.24 -2.56 -13.61
CA TRP A 111 -22.40 -3.59 -14.23
C TRP A 111 -22.05 -3.25 -15.67
N ARG A 112 -23.00 -2.68 -16.43
CA ARG A 112 -22.77 -2.23 -17.81
C ARG A 112 -21.79 -1.06 -17.93
N LEU A 113 -21.58 -0.27 -16.87
CA LEU A 113 -20.58 0.81 -16.85
C LEU A 113 -19.14 0.30 -16.69
N LEU A 114 -18.97 -0.97 -16.27
CA LEU A 114 -17.66 -1.54 -15.99
C LEU A 114 -16.97 -2.14 -17.23
N HIS A 115 -17.71 -2.33 -18.33
CA HIS A 115 -17.18 -2.89 -19.57
C HIS A 115 -16.69 -1.78 -20.51
N HIS A 116 -15.38 -1.46 -20.43
CA HIS A 116 -14.61 -0.79 -21.47
C HIS A 116 -13.38 -1.63 -21.81
#